data_AF-A0A511NBR6-F1
#
_entry.id   AF-A0A511NBR6-F1
#
_cell.length_a   1.000
_cell.length_b   1.000
_cell.length_c   1.000
_cell.angle_alpha   90.00
_cell.angle_beta   90.00
_cell.angle_gamma   90.00
#
_symmetry.space_group_name_H-M   'P 1'
#
loop_
_entity.id
_entity.type
_entity.pdbx_description
1 polymer ?
#
loop_
_entity_poly.entity_id
_entity_poly.type
_entity_poly.pdbx_seq_one_letter_code
_entity_poly.pdbx_strand_id
1 'polypeptide(L)'
;MIGKWIRTNEKVDRSTYEYWKKLDQNTFLGCGFTIKDNDTIWQEHTTLTKTNGKWFLKVKMNKKENQTTDFELIHFEKNSFTLENKENDFPKIITYFKEGNQLKAEISNDDSNKILFDFEKLKK
;
A
#
# COMPACT_ATOMS: atom_id res chain seq x y z
N MET A 1 -10.81 0.73 4.12
CA MET A 1 -9.35 0.70 4.18
C MET A 1 -8.79 1.17 5.52
N ILE A 2 -9.45 2.06 6.27
CA ILE A 2 -8.94 2.48 7.60
C ILE A 2 -8.91 1.31 8.59
N GLY A 3 -7.77 1.12 9.25
CA GLY A 3 -7.55 0.03 10.21
C GLY A 3 -6.11 -0.49 10.19
N LYS A 4 -5.88 -1.48 11.05
CA LYS A 4 -4.66 -2.30 11.03
C LYS A 4 -4.94 -3.54 10.19
N TRP A 5 -4.00 -3.85 9.31
CA TRP A 5 -4.06 -4.97 8.41
C TRP A 5 -2.77 -5.77 8.60
N ILE A 6 -2.89 -7.10 8.56
CA ILE A 6 -1.75 -8.00 8.61
C ILE A 6 -1.72 -8.79 7.33
N ARG A 7 -0.54 -8.87 6.71
CA ARG A 7 -0.36 -9.70 5.54
C ARG A 7 -0.39 -11.17 5.96
N THR A 8 -1.24 -11.95 5.34
CA THR A 8 -1.38 -13.39 5.65
C THR A 8 -0.71 -14.27 4.60
N ASN A 9 -0.46 -13.74 3.41
CA ASN A 9 0.26 -14.42 2.34
C ASN A 9 1.78 -14.13 2.36
N GLU A 10 2.40 -14.12 3.54
CA GLU A 10 3.85 -13.93 3.71
C GLU A 10 4.52 -15.21 4.24
N LYS A 11 5.85 -15.32 4.06
CA LYS A 11 6.62 -16.42 4.65
C LYS A 11 6.51 -16.36 6.16
N VAL A 12 6.36 -17.52 6.81
CA VAL A 12 6.21 -17.71 8.27
C VAL A 12 7.22 -16.93 9.13
N ASP A 13 8.41 -16.66 8.57
CA ASP A 13 9.51 -15.96 9.23
C ASP A 13 9.38 -14.42 9.25
N ARG A 14 8.42 -13.86 8.50
CA ARG A 14 8.20 -12.41 8.39
C ARG A 14 6.74 -12.07 8.59
N SER A 15 6.49 -10.92 9.21
CA SER A 15 5.16 -10.38 9.40
C SER A 15 5.13 -8.93 8.92
N THR A 16 4.51 -8.72 7.77
CA THR A 16 4.20 -7.39 7.26
C THR A 16 2.87 -6.92 7.80
N TYR A 17 2.89 -5.73 8.41
CA TYR A 17 1.72 -5.03 8.91
C TYR A 17 1.52 -3.76 8.10
N GLU A 18 0.27 -3.43 7.85
CA GLU A 18 -0.12 -2.20 7.17
C GLU A 18 -1.18 -1.47 7.99
N TYR A 19 -0.94 -0.18 8.23
CA TYR A 19 -1.80 0.66 9.02
C TYR A 19 -2.31 1.83 8.20
N TRP A 20 -3.61 1.90 8.01
CA TRP A 20 -4.27 3.03 7.36
C TRP A 20 -5.03 3.88 8.37
N LYS A 21 -4.66 5.15 8.44
CA LYS A 21 -5.32 6.19 9.22
C LYS A 21 -5.90 7.23 8.27
N LYS A 22 -7.16 7.59 8.45
CA LYS A 22 -7.70 8.77 7.78
C LYS A 22 -7.23 10.01 8.53
N LEU A 23 -6.54 10.91 7.82
CA LEU A 23 -6.15 12.21 8.34
C LEU A 23 -7.31 13.18 8.13
N ASP A 24 -7.81 13.26 6.90
CA ASP A 24 -8.87 14.17 6.47
C ASP A 24 -9.84 13.49 5.50
N GLN A 25 -10.88 14.19 5.06
CA GLN A 25 -11.80 13.67 4.02
C GLN A 25 -11.08 13.35 2.70
N ASN A 26 -9.99 14.05 2.43
CA ASN A 26 -9.22 13.94 1.19
C ASN A 26 -7.84 13.29 1.40
N THR A 27 -7.44 12.96 2.64
CA THR A 27 -6.08 12.50 2.93
C THR A 27 -6.08 11.31 3.88
N PHE A 28 -5.34 10.28 3.51
CA PHE A 28 -5.18 9.02 4.23
C PHE A 28 -3.69 8.71 4.35
N LEU A 29 -3.28 8.29 5.53
CA LEU A 29 -1.91 7.91 5.85
C LEU A 29 -1.87 6.39 6.01
N GLY A 30 -1.19 5.73 5.10
CA GLY A 30 -0.74 4.35 5.20
C GLY A 30 0.64 4.26 5.86
N CYS A 31 0.90 3.18 6.57
CA CYS A 31 2.22 2.85 7.10
C CYS A 31 2.39 1.34 7.06
N GLY A 32 3.27 0.87 6.19
CA GLY A 32 3.69 -0.52 6.07
C GLY A 32 4.95 -0.75 6.87
N PHE A 33 5.05 -1.85 7.62
CA PHE A 33 6.29 -2.27 8.24
C PHE A 33 6.38 -3.79 8.29
N THR A 34 7.57 -4.32 7.99
CA THR A 34 7.85 -5.74 8.04
C THR A 34 8.73 -6.02 9.25
N ILE A 35 8.24 -6.91 10.09
CA ILE A 35 8.96 -7.43 11.25
C ILE A 35 9.47 -8.81 10.91
N LYS A 36 10.75 -9.06 11.17
CA LYS A 36 11.39 -10.38 11.07
C LYS A 36 12.11 -10.63 12.39
N ASP A 37 11.84 -11.75 13.04
CA ASP A 37 12.50 -12.13 14.30
C ASP A 37 12.43 -11.04 15.39
N ASN A 38 11.29 -10.36 15.53
CA ASN A 38 11.07 -9.25 16.45
C ASN A 38 11.85 -7.95 16.14
N ASP A 39 12.58 -7.90 15.03
CA ASP A 39 13.27 -6.73 14.51
C ASP A 39 12.54 -6.14 13.29
N THR A 40 12.47 -4.80 13.21
CA THR A 40 11.84 -4.13 12.06
C THR A 40 12.85 -4.02 10.93
N ILE A 41 12.74 -4.90 9.94
CA ILE A 41 13.65 -4.93 8.79
C ILE A 41 13.23 -3.97 7.67
N TRP A 42 11.97 -3.54 7.65
CA TRP A 42 11.42 -2.68 6.61
C TRP A 42 10.34 -1.77 7.17
N GLN A 43 10.32 -0.51 6.71
CA GLN A 43 9.26 0.44 7.01
C GLN A 43 9.04 1.40 5.84
N GLU A 44 7.78 1.59 5.48
CA GLU A 44 7.33 2.49 4.44
C GLU A 44 6.11 3.29 4.89
N HIS A 45 6.05 4.55 4.50
CA HIS A 45 4.92 5.42 4.76
C HIS A 45 4.21 5.76 3.46
N THR A 46 2.94 5.38 3.37
CA THR A 46 2.07 5.68 2.24
C THR A 46 1.20 6.89 2.58
N THR A 47 1.03 7.82 1.66
CA THR A 47 0.15 8.99 1.84
C THR A 47 -0.74 9.08 0.63
N LEU A 48 -2.00 8.71 0.79
CA LEU A 48 -3.02 8.80 -0.25
C LEU A 48 -3.76 10.14 -0.08
N THR A 49 -3.58 11.05 -1.02
CA THR A 49 -4.23 12.37 -1.02
C THR A 49 -5.05 12.59 -2.28
N LYS A 50 -6.19 13.25 -2.16
CA LYS A 50 -7.06 13.61 -3.29
C LYS A 50 -6.83 15.06 -3.67
N THR A 51 -6.28 15.31 -4.85
CA THR A 51 -6.13 16.65 -5.43
C THR A 51 -6.81 16.74 -6.79
N ASN A 52 -7.51 17.84 -7.06
CA ASN A 52 -8.27 18.05 -8.31
C ASN A 52 -9.22 16.91 -8.72
N GLY A 53 -9.79 16.19 -7.75
CA GLY A 53 -10.68 15.06 -8.02
C GLY A 53 -9.98 13.72 -8.29
N LYS A 54 -8.66 13.73 -8.50
CA LYS A 54 -7.82 12.54 -8.64
C LYS A 54 -7.14 12.16 -7.33
N TRP A 55 -6.89 10.88 -7.14
CA TRP A 55 -6.14 10.37 -5.99
C TRP A 55 -4.67 10.19 -6.35
N PHE A 56 -3.79 10.52 -5.41
CA PHE A 56 -2.34 10.38 -5.54
C PHE A 56 -1.82 9.64 -4.32
N LEU A 57 -1.12 8.53 -4.53
CA LEU A 57 -0.51 7.72 -3.48
C LEU A 57 0.99 8.00 -3.45
N LYS A 58 1.49 8.60 -2.37
CA LYS A 58 2.92 8.83 -2.16
C LYS A 58 3.48 7.76 -1.24
N VAL A 59 4.33 6.87 -1.74
CA VAL A 59 5.04 5.87 -0.95
C VAL A 59 6.39 6.44 -0.57
N LYS A 60 6.76 6.39 0.71
CA LYS A 60 8.06 6.83 1.21
C LYS A 60 8.74 5.67 1.93
N MET A 61 9.77 5.10 1.31
CA MET A 61 10.62 4.10 1.97
C MET A 61 11.56 4.81 2.94
N ASN A 62 11.51 4.44 4.22
CA ASN A 62 12.29 5.03 5.31
C ASN A 62 12.12 6.56 5.53
N LYS A 63 12.14 6.98 6.81
CA LYS A 63 12.01 8.40 7.15
C LYS A 63 13.22 9.26 6.71
N LYS A 64 14.37 8.61 6.52
CA LYS A 64 15.66 9.24 6.18
C LYS A 64 15.91 9.42 4.69
N GLU A 65 15.25 8.65 3.83
CA GLU A 65 15.40 8.87 2.38
C GLU A 65 14.50 10.01 1.91
N ASN A 66 15.02 10.83 1.00
CA ASN A 66 14.25 11.87 0.32
C ASN A 66 13.51 11.34 -0.92
N GLN A 67 13.61 10.05 -1.21
CA GLN A 67 12.91 9.42 -2.32
C GLN A 67 11.47 9.10 -1.88
N THR A 68 10.52 9.83 -2.44
CA THR A 68 9.11 9.50 -2.40
C THR A 68 8.68 9.06 -3.78
N THR A 69 7.97 7.95 -3.83
CA THR A 69 7.42 7.38 -5.05
C THR A 69 5.96 7.80 -5.14
N ASP A 70 5.64 8.71 -6.05
CA ASP A 70 4.30 9.26 -6.24
C ASP A 70 3.55 8.48 -7.33
N PHE A 71 2.46 7.81 -6.98
CA PHE A 71 1.59 7.10 -7.92
C PHE A 71 0.32 7.90 -8.19
N GLU A 72 -0.01 8.12 -9.47
CA GLU A 72 -1.26 8.73 -9.89
C GLU A 72 -2.33 7.65 -10.05
N LEU A 73 -3.54 7.92 -9.57
CA LEU A 73 -4.69 7.04 -9.79
C LEU A 73 -5.15 7.12 -11.25
N ILE A 74 -4.98 6.02 -11.97
CA ILE A 74 -5.41 5.88 -13.36
C ILE A 74 -6.82 5.27 -13.47
N HIS A 75 -7.21 4.44 -12.50
CA HIS A 75 -8.50 3.75 -12.51
C HIS A 75 -9.07 3.64 -11.10
N PHE A 76 -10.37 3.86 -10.96
CA PHE A 76 -11.08 3.70 -9.70
C PHE A 76 -12.45 3.11 -9.95
N GLU A 77 -12.74 2.04 -9.22
CA GLU A 77 -14.01 1.32 -9.19
C GLU A 77 -14.59 1.34 -7.76
N LYS A 78 -15.82 0.84 -7.61
CA LYS A 78 -16.54 0.86 -6.31
C LYS A 78 -15.72 0.26 -5.15
N ASN A 79 -14.92 -0.77 -5.42
CA ASN A 79 -14.18 -1.53 -4.42
C ASN A 79 -12.69 -1.69 -4.73
N SER A 80 -12.24 -1.24 -5.89
CA SER A 80 -10.88 -1.42 -6.38
C SER A 80 -10.37 -0.14 -7.01
N PHE A 81 -9.06 0.06 -7.01
CA PHE A 81 -8.43 1.20 -7.65
C PHE A 81 -7.01 0.87 -8.05
N THR A 82 -6.63 1.37 -9.22
CA THR A 82 -5.32 1.17 -9.82
C THR A 82 -4.59 2.49 -9.90
N LEU A 83 -3.38 2.47 -9.39
CA LEU A 83 -2.44 3.56 -9.35
C LEU A 83 -1.27 3.19 -10.26
N GLU A 84 -0.74 4.16 -11.00
CA GLU A 84 0.43 3.99 -11.85
C GLU A 84 1.47 5.05 -11.52
N ASN A 85 2.74 4.63 -11.48
CA ASN A 85 3.90 5.51 -11.44
C ASN A 85 4.91 5.07 -12.51
N LYS A 86 5.07 5.90 -13.54
CA LYS A 86 6.06 5.68 -14.60
C LYS A 86 7.49 6.00 -14.17
N GLU A 87 7.65 6.77 -13.10
CA GLU A 87 8.95 7.17 -12.55
C GLU A 87 9.55 6.10 -11.61
N ASN A 88 8.78 5.08 -11.21
CA ASN A 88 9.27 4.05 -10.28
C ASN A 88 9.97 2.88 -10.99
N ASP A 89 11.07 2.40 -10.41
CA ASP A 89 11.84 1.30 -10.97
C ASP A 89 11.11 -0.05 -10.82
N PHE A 90 10.51 -0.30 -9.65
CA PHE A 90 9.55 -1.38 -9.35
C PHE A 90 8.86 -1.11 -8.01
N PRO A 91 7.52 -1.26 -7.87
CA PRO A 91 6.50 -1.55 -8.89
C PRO A 91 6.03 -0.30 -9.66
N LYS A 92 5.54 -0.45 -10.90
CA LYS A 92 4.96 0.67 -11.66
C LYS A 92 3.47 0.81 -11.48
N ILE A 93 2.75 -0.30 -11.32
CA ILE A 93 1.30 -0.34 -11.18
C ILE A 93 0.99 -0.93 -9.81
N ILE A 94 0.03 -0.32 -9.10
CA ILE A 94 -0.46 -0.79 -7.82
C ILE A 94 -1.99 -0.79 -7.86
N THR A 95 -2.59 -1.98 -7.83
CA THR A 95 -4.03 -2.19 -7.77
C THR A 95 -4.42 -2.63 -6.37
N TYR A 96 -5.14 -1.77 -5.66
CA TYR A 96 -5.77 -2.14 -4.39
C TYR A 96 -7.22 -2.52 -4.63
N PHE A 97 -7.67 -3.60 -4.00
CA PHE A 97 -9.07 -4.00 -4.05
C PHE A 97 -9.51 -4.60 -2.72
N LYS A 98 -10.69 -4.19 -2.27
CA LYS A 98 -11.25 -4.61 -1.00
C LYS A 98 -12.37 -5.62 -1.24
N GLU A 99 -12.20 -6.82 -0.70
CA GLU A 99 -13.15 -7.92 -0.78
C GLU A 99 -13.67 -8.23 0.62
N GLY A 100 -14.90 -7.78 0.92
CA GLY A 100 -15.53 -7.99 2.24
C GLY A 100 -14.73 -7.38 3.39
N ASN A 101 -14.05 -8.23 4.17
CA ASN A 101 -13.25 -7.86 5.33
C ASN A 101 -11.73 -8.02 5.10
N GLN A 102 -11.33 -8.33 3.87
CA GLN A 102 -9.95 -8.47 3.43
C GLN A 102 -9.58 -7.32 2.48
N LEU A 103 -8.33 -6.90 2.52
CA LEU A 103 -7.75 -5.91 1.63
C LEU A 103 -6.67 -6.61 0.82
N LYS A 104 -6.75 -6.54 -0.50
CA LYS A 104 -5.76 -7.11 -1.40
C LYS A 104 -5.06 -5.97 -2.13
N ALA A 105 -3.75 -6.03 -2.21
CA ALA A 105 -2.95 -5.13 -3.01
C ALA A 105 -2.14 -5.95 -4.01
N GLU A 106 -2.29 -5.67 -5.29
CA GLU A 106 -1.50 -6.24 -6.35
C GLU A 106 -0.54 -5.17 -6.84
N ILE A 107 0.75 -5.42 -6.77
CA ILE A 107 1.75 -4.55 -7.39
C ILE A 107 2.34 -5.28 -8.58
N SER A 108 2.45 -4.58 -9.70
CA SER A 108 3.02 -5.10 -10.93
C SER A 108 3.93 -4.06 -11.58
N ASN A 109 4.94 -4.51 -12.30
CA ASN A 109 5.79 -3.62 -13.11
C ASN A 109 5.61 -3.89 -14.61
N ASP A 110 5.46 -5.17 -14.95
CA ASP A 110 5.22 -5.71 -16.28
C ASP A 110 4.38 -7.00 -16.14
N ASP A 111 3.89 -7.57 -17.24
CA ASP A 111 3.05 -8.78 -17.25
C ASP A 111 3.70 -9.96 -16.50
N SER A 112 5.04 -10.00 -16.47
CA SER A 112 5.83 -11.05 -15.83
C SER A 112 6.08 -10.88 -14.32
N ASN A 113 6.00 -9.66 -13.75
CA ASN A 113 6.32 -9.44 -12.34
C ASN A 113 5.14 -8.81 -11.61
N LYS A 114 4.25 -9.67 -11.12
CA LYS A 114 3.10 -9.33 -10.27
C LYS A 114 3.26 -9.95 -8.88
N ILE A 115 3.04 -9.15 -7.85
CA ILE A 115 3.06 -9.59 -6.45
C ILE A 115 1.73 -9.24 -5.83
N LEU A 116 1.03 -10.27 -5.38
CA LEU A 116 -0.23 -10.15 -4.63
C LEU A 116 0.06 -10.13 -3.13
N PHE A 117 -0.54 -9.15 -2.47
CA PHE A 117 -0.50 -8.95 -1.03
C PHE A 117 -1.92 -9.09 -0.50
N ASP A 118 -2.17 -10.22 0.16
CA ASP A 118 -3.42 -10.45 0.87
C ASP A 118 -3.27 -9.97 2.32
N PHE A 119 -4.08 -8.99 2.68
CA PHE A 119 -4.14 -8.46 4.02
C PHE A 119 -5.49 -8.75 4.67
N GLU A 120 -5.42 -9.19 5.92
CA GLU A 120 -6.59 -9.38 6.76
C GLU A 120 -6.70 -8.27 7.80
N LYS A 121 -7.92 -7.80 8.01
CA LYS A 121 -8.18 -6.76 9.02
C LYS A 121 -7.96 -7.34 10.41
N LEU A 122 -6.97 -6.82 11.13
CA LEU A 122 -6.80 -7.11 12.55
C LEU A 122 -7.97 -6.47 13.32
N LYS A 123 -8.95 -7.30 13.70
CA LYS A 123 -9.95 -6.94 14.71
C LYS A 123 -9.27 -7.09 16.07
N LYS A 124 -9.09 -5.97 16.77
CA LYS A 124 -8.73 -5.97 18.18
C LYS A 124 -9.95 -6.33 19.01
#